data_AF-A0A9E2XG13-F1
#
_entry.id   AF-A0A9E2XG13-F1
#
_cell.length_a   1.000
_cell.length_b   1.000
_cell.length_c   1.000
_cell.angle_alpha   90.00
_cell.angle_beta   90.00
_cell.angle_gamma   90.00
#
_symmetry.space_group_name_H-M   'P 1'
#
loop_
_entity.id
_entity.type
_entity.pdbx_description
1 polymer ?
#
loop_
_entity_poly.entity_id
_entity_poly.type
_entity_poly.pdbx_seq_one_letter_code
_entity_poly.pdbx_strand_id
1 'polypeptide(L)'
;MIKGKNKDAAACDAQVLGCIVGAAILYVIATGRAGAEIGSFATNGFGAQSPGKYGLLAAAVTEVVLTFAFVTVILGVTDRHAEAARAAALLAIGLCLTLIHLISIPVTNTSVNQARSTAPALFVGGVALSQLWLFWVAPLIGGALAGIAYPLLGRKGRTGGFMIRFGRPAAAALAILSPALAAAQDVSVEFRLVAAPGNITGCIAADPQFTRVHTFTVKDGAAELTAPGGINSRMKLEKPGVYETDYRLGQFNLHVVADLNSRMLTVTDRNLGCTWTAKKE
;
A
#
# COMPACT_ATOMS: atom_id res chain seq x y z
N MET A 1 32.63 -24.65 -3.66
CA MET A 1 31.72 -23.67 -4.30
C MET A 1 30.78 -24.29 -5.37
N ILE A 2 30.64 -25.62 -5.47
CA ILE A 2 29.91 -26.30 -6.57
C ILE A 2 28.49 -26.76 -6.16
N LYS A 3 28.11 -26.69 -4.87
CA LYS A 3 26.80 -27.16 -4.36
C LYS A 3 25.61 -26.22 -4.66
N GLY A 4 25.84 -25.01 -5.17
CA GLY A 4 24.79 -24.00 -5.43
C GLY A 4 24.12 -24.12 -6.79
N LYS A 5 24.90 -24.30 -7.87
CA LYS A 5 24.41 -24.27 -9.27
C LYS A 5 23.24 -25.24 -9.56
N ASN A 6 23.21 -26.40 -8.91
CA ASN A 6 22.17 -27.40 -9.19
C ASN A 6 20.82 -27.05 -8.55
N LYS A 7 20.79 -26.20 -7.52
CA LYS A 7 19.52 -25.85 -6.84
C LYS A 7 18.74 -24.80 -7.61
N ASP A 8 19.45 -23.82 -8.17
CA ASP A 8 18.82 -22.73 -8.92
C ASP A 8 18.21 -23.24 -10.23
N ALA A 9 18.95 -24.10 -10.95
CA ALA A 9 18.45 -24.78 -12.15
C ALA A 9 17.22 -25.65 -11.83
N ALA A 10 17.30 -26.49 -10.80
CA ALA A 10 16.18 -27.32 -10.38
C ALA A 10 14.95 -26.51 -9.95
N ALA A 11 15.13 -25.34 -9.35
CA ALA A 11 14.03 -24.44 -9.00
C ALA A 11 13.39 -23.81 -10.24
N CYS A 12 14.18 -23.38 -11.22
CA CYS A 12 13.65 -22.90 -12.50
C CYS A 12 12.86 -23.99 -13.23
N ASP A 13 13.39 -25.19 -13.31
CA ASP A 13 12.73 -26.32 -13.97
C ASP A 13 11.39 -26.66 -13.29
N ALA A 14 11.40 -26.73 -11.95
CA ALA A 14 10.18 -26.98 -11.17
C ALA A 14 9.13 -25.88 -11.36
N GLN A 15 9.52 -24.61 -11.44
CA GLN A 15 8.60 -23.50 -11.70
C GLN A 15 7.98 -23.58 -13.09
N VAL A 16 8.78 -23.83 -14.12
CA VAL A 16 8.29 -23.95 -15.51
C VAL A 16 7.33 -25.12 -15.63
N LEU A 17 7.70 -26.30 -15.11
CA LEU A 17 6.83 -27.48 -15.12
C LEU A 17 5.53 -27.25 -14.35
N GLY A 18 5.62 -26.63 -13.16
CA GLY A 18 4.44 -26.28 -12.36
C GLY A 18 3.49 -25.33 -13.11
N CYS A 19 4.03 -24.30 -13.78
CA CYS A 19 3.23 -23.39 -14.60
C CYS A 19 2.60 -24.10 -15.81
N ILE A 20 3.31 -25.02 -16.47
CA ILE A 20 2.77 -25.81 -17.60
C ILE A 20 1.61 -26.69 -17.12
N VAL A 21 1.75 -27.37 -15.99
CA VAL A 21 0.67 -28.17 -15.40
C VAL A 21 -0.52 -27.29 -15.03
N GLY A 22 -0.28 -26.12 -14.41
CA GLY A 22 -1.33 -25.16 -14.11
C GLY A 22 -2.07 -24.66 -15.36
N ALA A 23 -1.32 -24.36 -16.42
CA ALA A 23 -1.90 -23.99 -17.72
C ALA A 23 -2.70 -25.14 -18.35
N ALA A 24 -2.23 -26.40 -18.26
CA ALA A 24 -2.97 -27.56 -18.73
C ALA A 24 -4.31 -27.73 -18.00
N ILE A 25 -4.33 -27.54 -16.67
CA ILE A 25 -5.57 -27.55 -15.88
C ILE A 25 -6.53 -26.47 -16.36
N LEU A 26 -6.03 -25.23 -16.54
CA LEU A 26 -6.84 -24.13 -17.05
C LEU A 26 -7.36 -24.39 -18.47
N TYR A 27 -6.56 -25.01 -19.33
CA TYR A 27 -6.96 -25.39 -20.68
C TYR A 27 -8.16 -26.33 -20.64
N VAL A 28 -8.08 -27.42 -19.86
CA VAL A 28 -9.18 -28.38 -19.70
C VAL A 28 -10.46 -27.70 -19.20
N ILE A 29 -10.34 -26.82 -18.21
CA ILE A 29 -11.48 -26.05 -17.67
C ILE A 29 -12.07 -25.12 -18.74
N ALA A 30 -11.23 -24.36 -19.45
CA ALA A 30 -11.65 -23.38 -20.44
C ALA A 30 -12.35 -24.04 -21.64
N THR A 31 -11.87 -25.20 -22.09
CA THR A 31 -12.47 -25.95 -23.21
C THR A 31 -13.64 -26.85 -22.79
N GLY A 32 -13.97 -26.92 -21.49
CA GLY A 32 -15.05 -27.75 -20.96
C GLY A 32 -16.46 -27.27 -21.35
N ARG A 33 -16.58 -26.07 -21.94
CA ARG A 33 -17.84 -25.52 -22.46
C ARG A 33 -17.90 -25.67 -23.98
N ALA A 34 -19.01 -26.19 -24.51
CA ALA A 34 -19.23 -26.31 -25.94
C ALA A 34 -19.10 -24.94 -26.65
N GLY A 35 -18.27 -24.87 -27.70
CA GLY A 35 -17.98 -23.66 -28.45
C GLY A 35 -17.06 -22.66 -27.74
N ALA A 36 -16.38 -23.05 -26.66
CA ALA A 36 -15.40 -22.19 -26.00
C ALA A 36 -14.09 -22.11 -26.78
N GLU A 37 -13.60 -20.89 -26.96
CA GLU A 37 -12.30 -20.57 -27.55
C GLU A 37 -11.33 -20.14 -26.44
N ILE A 38 -10.08 -20.60 -26.51
CA ILE A 38 -9.06 -20.24 -25.52
C ILE A 38 -8.57 -18.78 -25.67
N GLY A 39 -8.90 -18.13 -26.78
CA GLY A 39 -8.48 -16.77 -27.11
C GLY A 39 -6.95 -16.62 -27.07
N SER A 40 -6.46 -15.56 -26.43
CA SER A 40 -5.02 -15.38 -26.18
C SER A 40 -4.49 -16.22 -25.02
N PHE A 41 -5.35 -16.98 -24.32
CA PHE A 41 -4.99 -17.80 -23.17
C PHE A 41 -4.11 -17.08 -22.12
N ALA A 42 -4.38 -15.78 -21.94
CA ALA A 42 -3.62 -14.88 -21.06
C ALA A 42 -2.10 -14.85 -21.34
N THR A 43 -1.67 -15.06 -22.59
CA THR A 43 -0.28 -14.85 -23.00
C THR A 43 0.15 -13.41 -22.83
N ASN A 44 1.45 -13.21 -22.60
CA ASN A 44 2.06 -11.90 -22.66
C ASN A 44 2.33 -11.50 -24.10
N GLY A 45 2.33 -10.19 -24.38
CA GLY A 45 2.56 -9.70 -25.73
C GLY A 45 2.87 -8.21 -25.81
N PHE A 46 3.52 -7.81 -26.90
CA PHE A 46 3.81 -6.42 -27.25
C PHE A 46 3.40 -6.12 -28.70
N GLY A 47 3.37 -4.83 -29.05
CA GLY A 47 2.87 -4.36 -30.34
C GLY A 47 1.41 -4.76 -30.53
N ALA A 48 1.11 -5.42 -31.64
CA ALA A 48 -0.25 -5.90 -31.93
C ALA A 48 -0.81 -6.86 -30.88
N GLN A 49 0.05 -7.59 -30.14
CA GLN A 49 -0.35 -8.55 -29.11
C GLN A 49 -0.49 -7.91 -27.71
N SER A 50 -0.08 -6.65 -27.54
CA SER A 50 -0.35 -5.91 -26.30
C SER A 50 -1.86 -5.62 -26.18
N PRO A 51 -2.47 -5.74 -24.97
CA PRO A 51 -3.86 -5.34 -24.76
C PRO A 51 -4.11 -3.87 -25.14
N GLY A 52 -3.21 -2.97 -24.74
CA GLY A 52 -3.23 -1.54 -25.04
C GLY A 52 -2.39 -1.13 -26.25
N LYS A 53 -1.95 -2.10 -27.07
CA LYS A 53 -1.17 -1.88 -28.30
C LYS A 53 0.15 -1.12 -28.11
N TYR A 54 0.78 -1.28 -26.94
CA TYR A 54 2.08 -0.68 -26.65
C TYR A 54 3.21 -1.36 -27.43
N GLY A 55 4.14 -0.57 -27.98
CA GLY A 55 5.29 -1.08 -28.74
C GLY A 55 6.35 -1.81 -27.88
N LEU A 56 7.34 -2.40 -28.56
CA LEU A 56 8.41 -3.19 -27.94
C LEU A 56 9.19 -2.43 -26.86
N LEU A 57 9.55 -1.17 -27.11
CA LEU A 57 10.32 -0.37 -26.15
C LEU A 57 9.55 -0.15 -24.84
N ALA A 58 8.26 0.21 -24.93
CA ALA A 58 7.41 0.39 -23.76
C ALA A 58 7.29 -0.92 -22.97
N ALA A 59 7.04 -2.04 -23.66
CA ALA A 59 7.00 -3.36 -23.04
C ALA A 59 8.31 -3.71 -22.31
N ALA A 60 9.46 -3.50 -22.96
CA ALA A 60 10.77 -3.78 -22.38
C ALA A 60 11.04 -2.94 -21.12
N VAL A 61 10.79 -1.62 -21.19
CA VAL A 61 10.99 -0.72 -20.04
C VAL A 61 10.07 -1.10 -18.88
N THR A 62 8.79 -1.34 -19.15
CA THR A 62 7.82 -1.74 -18.13
C THR A 62 8.24 -3.03 -17.42
N GLU A 63 8.58 -4.09 -18.17
CA GLU A 63 8.96 -5.38 -17.59
C GLU A 63 10.28 -5.29 -16.79
N VAL A 64 11.28 -4.54 -17.27
CA VAL A 64 12.54 -4.31 -16.53
C VAL A 64 12.29 -3.57 -15.22
N VAL A 65 11.60 -2.42 -15.28
CA VAL A 65 11.40 -1.54 -14.12
C VAL A 65 10.51 -2.20 -13.06
N LEU A 66 9.43 -2.86 -13.48
CA LEU A 66 8.53 -3.51 -12.52
C LEU A 66 9.14 -4.77 -11.92
N THR A 67 9.93 -5.54 -12.68
CA THR A 67 10.68 -6.67 -12.09
C THR A 67 11.76 -6.18 -11.13
N PHE A 68 12.46 -5.09 -11.47
CA PHE A 68 13.41 -4.43 -10.57
C PHE A 68 12.73 -4.03 -9.24
N ALA A 69 11.58 -3.37 -9.31
CA ALA A 69 10.81 -2.99 -8.13
C ALA A 69 10.37 -4.22 -7.32
N PHE A 70 9.87 -5.26 -7.99
CA PHE A 70 9.40 -6.49 -7.34
C PHE A 70 10.52 -7.19 -6.57
N VAL A 71 11.67 -7.40 -7.21
CA VAL A 71 12.83 -8.06 -6.59
C VAL A 71 13.40 -7.18 -5.47
N THR A 72 13.40 -5.85 -5.63
CA THR A 72 13.80 -4.92 -4.55
C THR A 72 12.89 -5.05 -3.32
N VAL A 73 11.57 -5.16 -3.52
CA VAL A 73 10.62 -5.39 -2.42
C VAL A 73 10.89 -6.74 -1.75
N ILE A 74 11.09 -7.82 -2.52
CA ILE A 74 11.42 -9.14 -1.98
C ILE A 74 12.69 -9.06 -1.12
N LEU A 75 13.77 -8.48 -1.64
CA LEU A 75 15.02 -8.31 -0.90
C LEU A 75 14.81 -7.47 0.37
N GLY A 76 14.04 -6.39 0.28
CA GLY A 76 13.70 -5.49 1.38
C GLY A 76 12.98 -6.19 2.54
N VAL A 77 11.93 -6.95 2.26
CA VAL A 77 11.12 -7.60 3.31
C VAL A 77 11.70 -8.90 3.82
N THR A 78 12.64 -9.50 3.07
CA THR A 78 13.36 -10.72 3.48
C THR A 78 14.72 -10.43 4.12
N ASP A 79 15.17 -9.18 4.10
CA ASP A 79 16.43 -8.76 4.73
C ASP A 79 16.46 -9.17 6.22
N ARG A 80 17.63 -9.59 6.67
CA ARG A 80 17.89 -9.92 8.07
C ARG A 80 17.71 -8.75 9.02
N HIS A 81 17.84 -7.53 8.53
CA HIS A 81 17.66 -6.32 9.32
C HIS A 81 16.20 -5.82 9.33
N ALA A 82 15.29 -6.49 8.61
CA ALA A 82 13.88 -6.12 8.48
C ALA A 82 12.96 -6.92 9.42
N GLU A 83 13.34 -7.07 10.70
CA GLU A 83 12.62 -7.92 11.67
C GLU A 83 11.12 -7.57 11.80
N ALA A 84 10.79 -6.28 11.83
CA ALA A 84 9.40 -5.81 11.89
C ALA A 84 8.62 -6.07 10.59
N ALA A 85 9.29 -6.11 9.43
CA ALA A 85 8.65 -6.30 8.13
C ALA A 85 8.46 -7.78 7.75
N ARG A 86 9.24 -8.69 8.36
CA ARG A 86 9.18 -10.14 8.07
C ARG A 86 7.80 -10.75 8.35
N ALA A 87 7.12 -10.30 9.41
CA ALA A 87 5.77 -10.75 9.72
C ALA A 87 4.76 -10.40 8.61
N ALA A 88 5.02 -9.35 7.84
CA ALA A 88 4.19 -8.89 6.72
C ALA A 88 4.81 -9.22 5.35
N ALA A 89 5.90 -9.98 5.26
CA ALA A 89 6.64 -10.18 4.03
C ALA A 89 5.78 -10.80 2.91
N LEU A 90 5.01 -11.84 3.21
CA LEU A 90 4.12 -12.48 2.23
C LEU A 90 3.04 -11.51 1.72
N LEU A 91 2.46 -10.72 2.62
CA LEU A 91 1.46 -9.72 2.25
C LEU A 91 2.07 -8.62 1.37
N ALA A 92 3.25 -8.13 1.74
CA ALA A 92 3.96 -7.10 0.97
C ALA A 92 4.34 -7.59 -0.44
N ILE A 93 4.85 -8.82 -0.56
CA ILE A 93 5.18 -9.43 -1.86
C ILE A 93 3.91 -9.61 -2.70
N GLY A 94 2.84 -10.13 -2.12
CA GLY A 94 1.56 -10.31 -2.80
C GLY A 94 0.95 -8.99 -3.29
N LEU A 95 0.87 -7.98 -2.42
CA LEU A 95 0.36 -6.65 -2.78
C LEU A 95 1.23 -5.94 -3.82
N CYS A 96 2.56 -6.12 -3.75
CA CYS A 96 3.45 -5.60 -4.79
C CYS A 96 3.16 -6.23 -6.14
N LEU A 97 2.98 -7.55 -6.20
CA LEU A 97 2.60 -8.24 -7.44
C LEU A 97 1.23 -7.79 -7.95
N THR A 98 0.25 -7.60 -7.07
CA THR A 98 -1.07 -7.04 -7.43
C THR A 98 -0.93 -5.65 -8.05
N LEU A 99 -0.14 -4.77 -7.43
CA LEU A 99 0.10 -3.42 -7.96
C LEU A 99 0.77 -3.46 -9.35
N ILE A 100 1.75 -4.35 -9.54
CA ILE A 100 2.41 -4.56 -10.84
C ILE A 100 1.39 -4.93 -11.92
N HIS A 101 0.42 -5.79 -11.60
CA HIS A 101 -0.66 -6.14 -12.53
C HIS A 101 -1.58 -4.95 -12.84
N LEU A 102 -1.97 -4.18 -11.82
CA LEU A 102 -2.79 -2.97 -12.00
C LEU A 102 -2.13 -1.95 -12.94
N ILE A 103 -0.80 -1.89 -12.95
CA ILE A 103 -0.02 -1.00 -13.82
C ILE A 103 0.17 -1.58 -15.23
N SER A 104 0.57 -2.85 -15.34
CA SER A 104 1.17 -3.38 -16.58
C SER A 104 0.32 -4.33 -17.39
N ILE A 105 -0.88 -4.71 -16.94
CA ILE A 105 -1.83 -5.49 -17.76
C ILE A 105 -2.08 -4.80 -19.11
N PRO A 106 -2.37 -3.48 -19.18
CA PRO A 106 -2.58 -2.82 -20.47
C PRO A 106 -1.34 -2.83 -21.38
N VAL A 107 -0.13 -2.91 -20.82
CA VAL A 107 1.11 -2.80 -21.60
C VAL A 107 1.53 -4.16 -22.16
N THR A 108 1.65 -5.18 -21.32
CA THR A 108 2.23 -6.49 -21.71
C THR A 108 1.39 -7.69 -21.31
N ASN A 109 0.20 -7.46 -20.75
CA ASN A 109 -0.56 -8.45 -19.99
C ASN A 109 0.20 -8.99 -18.76
N THR A 110 1.21 -8.23 -18.28
CA THR A 110 2.05 -8.48 -17.10
C THR A 110 2.79 -9.83 -17.10
N SER A 111 4.09 -9.83 -17.39
CA SER A 111 4.92 -11.01 -17.18
C SER A 111 5.53 -11.02 -15.79
N VAL A 112 6.60 -10.23 -15.60
CA VAL A 112 7.52 -10.22 -14.44
C VAL A 112 7.96 -11.60 -13.93
N ASN A 113 7.77 -12.65 -14.74
CA ASN A 113 7.99 -14.05 -14.41
C ASN A 113 8.03 -14.91 -15.70
N GLN A 114 9.20 -15.50 -15.95
CA GLN A 114 9.50 -16.26 -17.16
C GLN A 114 8.68 -17.56 -17.25
N ALA A 115 8.50 -18.27 -16.14
CA ALA A 115 7.72 -19.50 -16.09
C ALA A 115 6.24 -19.24 -16.38
N ARG A 116 5.67 -18.15 -15.82
CA ARG A 116 4.29 -17.71 -16.07
C ARG A 116 4.05 -17.29 -17.52
N SER A 117 5.06 -16.75 -18.21
CA SER A 117 4.94 -16.38 -19.63
C SER A 117 5.10 -17.59 -20.55
N THR A 118 5.97 -18.54 -20.18
CA THR A 118 6.27 -19.71 -21.01
C THR A 118 5.07 -20.65 -21.10
N ALA A 119 4.40 -20.92 -19.98
CA ALA A 119 3.32 -21.89 -19.95
C ALA A 119 2.17 -21.59 -20.93
N PRO A 120 1.45 -20.45 -20.87
CA PRO A 120 0.36 -20.18 -21.81
C PRO A 120 0.84 -20.01 -23.27
N ALA A 121 2.07 -19.53 -23.48
CA ALA A 121 2.62 -19.37 -24.84
C ALA A 121 2.79 -20.72 -25.56
N LEU A 122 3.07 -21.81 -24.82
CA LEU A 122 3.14 -23.16 -25.39
C LEU A 122 1.78 -23.67 -25.89
N PHE A 123 0.67 -23.25 -25.27
CA PHE A 123 -0.68 -23.65 -25.70
C PHE A 123 -1.19 -22.79 -26.87
N VAL A 124 -0.85 -21.51 -26.89
CA VAL A 124 -1.28 -20.59 -27.97
C VAL A 124 -0.40 -20.73 -29.23
N GLY A 125 0.90 -20.96 -29.06
CA GLY A 125 1.84 -21.07 -30.16
C GLY A 125 2.05 -19.75 -30.92
N GLY A 126 2.52 -19.85 -32.17
CA GLY A 126 2.60 -18.75 -33.12
C GLY A 126 3.30 -17.50 -32.60
N VAL A 127 2.60 -16.36 -32.65
CA VAL A 127 3.16 -15.06 -32.26
C VAL A 127 3.53 -15.01 -30.77
N ALA A 128 2.80 -15.71 -29.89
CA ALA A 128 3.10 -15.73 -28.46
C ALA A 128 4.49 -16.34 -28.19
N LEU A 129 4.83 -17.46 -28.86
CA LEU A 129 6.17 -18.04 -28.79
C LEU A 129 7.23 -17.13 -29.41
N SER A 130 6.92 -16.46 -30.53
CA SER A 130 7.85 -15.54 -31.19
C SER A 130 8.23 -14.32 -30.33
N GLN A 131 7.35 -13.92 -29.40
CA GLN A 131 7.56 -12.79 -28.50
C GLN A 131 8.09 -13.20 -27.12
N LEU A 132 8.13 -14.51 -26.81
CA LEU A 132 8.48 -15.03 -25.49
C LEU A 132 9.87 -14.60 -25.00
N TRP A 133 10.83 -14.42 -25.91
CA TRP A 133 12.20 -14.02 -25.58
C TRP A 133 12.27 -12.73 -24.75
N LEU A 134 11.39 -11.76 -25.01
CA LEU A 134 11.36 -10.50 -24.28
C LEU A 134 11.02 -10.74 -22.80
N PHE A 135 10.04 -11.59 -22.56
CA PHE A 135 9.55 -11.94 -21.22
C PHE A 135 10.51 -12.85 -20.46
N TRP A 136 11.56 -13.35 -21.11
CA TRP A 136 12.72 -13.94 -20.45
C TRP A 136 13.78 -12.88 -20.13
N VAL A 137 14.19 -12.11 -21.13
CA VAL A 137 15.31 -11.16 -21.04
C VAL A 137 14.99 -10.00 -20.09
N ALA A 138 13.84 -9.34 -20.25
CA ALA A 138 13.52 -8.13 -19.50
C ALA A 138 13.39 -8.39 -17.98
N PRO A 139 12.66 -9.43 -17.51
CA PRO A 139 12.62 -9.73 -16.08
C PRO A 139 13.97 -10.15 -15.50
N LEU A 140 14.81 -10.88 -16.25
CA LEU A 140 16.17 -11.22 -15.79
C LEU A 140 17.04 -9.98 -15.59
N ILE A 141 16.98 -9.02 -16.53
CA ILE A 141 17.68 -7.74 -16.39
C ILE A 141 17.18 -6.99 -15.17
N GLY A 142 15.86 -6.85 -15.00
CA GLY A 142 15.27 -6.16 -13.85
C GLY A 142 15.69 -6.78 -12.51
N GLY A 143 15.64 -8.11 -12.40
CA GLY A 143 16.06 -8.82 -11.20
C GLY A 143 17.57 -8.71 -10.92
N ALA A 144 18.40 -8.77 -11.96
CA ALA A 144 19.85 -8.58 -11.81
C ALA A 144 20.19 -7.16 -11.34
N LEU A 145 19.53 -6.13 -11.91
CA LEU A 145 19.69 -4.75 -11.48
C LEU A 145 19.29 -4.56 -10.01
N ALA A 146 18.22 -5.20 -9.55
CA ALA A 146 17.78 -5.14 -8.16
C ALA A 146 18.81 -5.80 -7.22
N GLY A 147 19.32 -6.98 -7.60
CA GLY A 147 20.36 -7.68 -6.84
C GLY A 147 21.67 -6.88 -6.72
N ILE A 148 22.03 -6.08 -7.74
CA ILE A 148 23.20 -5.20 -7.72
C ILE A 148 22.92 -3.92 -6.91
N ALA A 149 21.77 -3.28 -7.10
CA ALA A 149 21.45 -1.99 -6.50
C ALA A 149 21.14 -2.11 -5.00
N TYR A 150 20.42 -3.16 -4.58
CA TYR A 150 19.93 -3.29 -3.21
C TYR A 150 21.04 -3.25 -2.14
N PRO A 151 22.16 -3.99 -2.28
CA PRO A 151 23.27 -3.90 -1.32
C PRO A 151 23.96 -2.53 -1.29
N LEU A 152 24.00 -1.80 -2.42
CA LEU A 152 24.61 -0.48 -2.51
C LEU A 152 23.78 0.57 -1.77
N LEU A 153 22.46 0.43 -1.79
CA LEU A 153 21.54 1.29 -1.06
C LEU A 153 21.58 1.02 0.46
N GLY A 154 21.80 -0.24 0.86
CA GLY A 154 21.89 -0.66 2.27
C GLY A 154 23.25 -0.41 2.96
N ARG A 155 24.33 -0.14 2.21
CA ARG A 155 25.72 -0.03 2.74
C ARG A 155 26.12 1.33 3.34
N LYS A 156 25.19 2.14 3.84
CA LYS A 156 25.54 3.35 4.62
C LYS A 156 25.83 3.01 6.08
N GLY A 157 27.06 2.61 6.36
CA GLY A 157 27.52 2.42 7.74
C GLY A 157 28.94 1.91 7.95
N ARG A 158 29.95 2.27 7.11
CA ARG A 158 31.36 2.01 7.49
C ARG A 158 32.48 2.74 6.72
N THR A 159 32.35 4.03 6.40
CA THR A 159 33.51 4.95 6.23
C THR A 159 33.01 6.38 6.10
N GLY A 160 33.76 7.32 6.68
CA GLY A 160 33.28 8.65 7.06
C GLY A 160 32.92 9.61 5.93
N GLY A 161 32.22 10.68 6.33
CA GLY A 161 32.28 11.95 5.62
C GLY A 161 31.15 12.30 4.65
N PHE A 162 29.90 11.86 4.87
CA PHE A 162 28.73 12.61 4.38
C PHE A 162 27.51 12.31 5.25
N MET A 163 27.23 13.21 6.19
CA MET A 163 26.19 13.05 7.19
C MET A 163 24.81 13.40 6.61
N ILE A 164 24.19 12.47 5.88
CA ILE A 164 22.72 12.44 5.81
C ILE A 164 22.25 11.47 6.89
N ARG A 165 21.81 12.03 8.01
CA ARG A 165 21.24 11.32 9.15
C ARG A 165 19.85 10.79 8.76
N PHE A 166 19.78 9.59 8.17
CA PHE A 166 18.54 8.82 8.14
C PHE A 166 18.32 8.26 9.55
N GLY A 167 17.49 8.94 10.34
CA GLY A 167 16.98 8.38 11.59
C GLY A 167 16.08 7.17 11.31
N ARG A 168 16.40 6.03 11.94
CA ARG A 168 15.53 4.84 12.16
C ARG A 168 14.79 4.33 10.90
N PRO A 169 15.39 3.42 10.10
CA PRO A 169 14.74 2.92 8.89
C PRO A 169 13.82 1.74 9.23
N ALA A 170 12.56 2.04 9.50
CA ALA A 170 11.45 1.08 9.32
C ALA A 170 10.19 1.74 8.72
N ALA A 171 10.13 3.07 8.65
CA ALA A 171 8.99 3.80 8.10
C ALA A 171 9.17 4.26 6.64
N ALA A 172 10.40 4.22 6.09
CA ALA A 172 10.70 4.84 4.79
C ALA A 172 10.33 3.97 3.56
N ALA A 173 10.18 2.65 3.71
CA ALA A 173 9.72 1.80 2.61
C ALA A 173 8.19 1.88 2.40
N LEU A 174 7.44 2.37 3.39
CA LEU A 174 6.01 2.72 3.25
C LEU A 174 5.81 4.12 2.62
N ALA A 175 6.87 4.92 2.51
CA ALA A 175 6.79 6.30 2.02
C ALA A 175 6.84 6.41 0.48
N ILE A 176 7.32 5.39 -0.24
CA ILE A 176 7.35 5.41 -1.72
C ILE A 176 5.97 5.01 -2.31
N LEU A 177 5.07 4.46 -1.50
CA LEU A 177 3.65 4.26 -1.85
C LEU A 177 2.74 5.40 -1.35
N SER A 178 3.30 6.49 -0.83
CA SER A 178 2.54 7.56 -0.16
C SER A 178 2.56 8.92 -0.86
N PRO A 179 2.25 9.04 -2.16
CA PRO A 179 1.54 10.23 -2.63
C PRO A 179 0.02 9.98 -2.72
N ALA A 180 -0.41 8.72 -2.85
CA ALA A 180 -1.83 8.41 -3.08
C ALA A 180 -2.61 8.12 -1.78
N LEU A 181 -1.96 7.65 -0.72
CA LEU A 181 -2.60 7.40 0.59
C LEU A 181 -2.27 8.45 1.66
N ALA A 182 -1.23 9.27 1.43
CA ALA A 182 -0.94 10.45 2.25
C ALA A 182 -1.69 11.71 1.78
N ALA A 183 -2.63 11.57 0.84
CA ALA A 183 -3.85 12.34 0.96
C ALA A 183 -4.65 11.75 2.13
N ALA A 184 -4.16 11.99 3.36
CA ALA A 184 -5.05 12.20 4.48
C ALA A 184 -5.95 13.34 4.00
N GLN A 185 -7.09 12.92 3.47
CA GLN A 185 -8.12 13.75 2.92
C GLN A 185 -8.31 14.89 3.94
N ASP A 186 -8.12 16.15 3.51
CA ASP A 186 -8.39 17.33 4.33
C ASP A 186 -9.89 17.26 4.70
N VAL A 187 -10.20 16.49 5.73
CA VAL A 187 -11.56 16.15 6.12
C VAL A 187 -11.85 17.01 7.33
N SER A 188 -12.48 18.15 7.04
CA SER A 188 -13.16 18.97 8.01
C SER A 188 -14.53 18.35 8.28
N VAL A 189 -14.75 17.86 9.49
CA VAL A 189 -16.08 17.40 9.93
C VAL A 189 -16.69 18.46 10.82
N GLU A 190 -17.88 18.89 10.42
CA GLU A 190 -18.74 19.76 11.21
C GLU A 190 -19.67 18.92 12.09
N PHE A 191 -19.74 19.26 13.38
CA PHE A 191 -20.57 18.53 14.35
C PHE A 191 -21.06 19.44 15.47
N ARG A 192 -22.12 19.01 16.15
CA ARG A 192 -22.61 19.65 17.38
C ARG A 192 -22.46 18.71 18.57
N LEU A 193 -22.32 19.28 19.76
CA LEU A 193 -22.19 18.51 20.99
C LEU A 193 -23.58 18.27 21.60
N VAL A 194 -23.89 17.01 21.86
CA VAL A 194 -25.13 16.58 22.51
C VAL A 194 -24.77 16.06 23.90
N ALA A 195 -25.49 16.53 24.92
CA ALA A 195 -25.27 16.11 26.30
C ALA A 195 -25.56 14.61 26.47
N ALA A 196 -24.66 13.90 27.14
CA ALA A 196 -24.87 12.51 27.52
C ALA A 196 -25.90 12.40 28.66
N PRO A 197 -26.66 11.28 28.74
CA PRO A 197 -27.56 11.02 29.86
C PRO A 197 -26.79 10.99 31.18
N GLY A 198 -27.31 11.65 32.23
CA GLY A 198 -26.70 11.64 33.57
C GLY A 198 -25.91 12.90 33.94
N ASN A 199 -25.85 13.92 33.08
CA ASN A 199 -25.24 15.21 33.43
C ASN A 199 -26.04 15.96 34.51
N ILE A 200 -25.34 16.61 35.44
CA ILE A 200 -25.95 17.49 36.45
C ILE A 200 -26.56 18.73 35.79
N THR A 201 -27.59 19.31 36.41
CA THR A 201 -28.35 20.46 35.87
C THR A 201 -27.47 21.64 35.47
N GLY A 202 -26.36 21.88 36.18
CA GLY A 202 -25.40 22.95 35.88
C GLY A 202 -24.68 22.81 34.53
N CYS A 203 -24.64 21.61 33.95
CA CYS A 203 -24.02 21.34 32.65
C CYS A 203 -25.00 21.41 31.48
N ILE A 204 -26.30 21.45 31.78
CA ILE A 204 -27.39 21.61 30.80
C ILE A 204 -27.67 23.11 30.57
N ALA A 205 -27.36 23.97 31.55
CA ALA A 205 -27.55 25.43 31.48
C ALA A 205 -26.35 26.21 30.87
N ALA A 206 -25.30 25.51 30.43
CA ALA A 206 -24.12 26.09 29.79
C ALA A 206 -24.40 26.45 28.32
N ASP A 207 -25.00 27.63 28.13
CA ASP A 207 -24.87 28.63 27.05
C ASP A 207 -24.80 28.16 25.56
N PRO A 208 -25.49 28.83 24.60
CA PRO A 208 -25.50 28.62 23.13
C PRO A 208 -24.16 28.49 22.35
N GLN A 209 -23.04 28.21 23.00
CA GLN A 209 -21.74 27.89 22.39
C GLN A 209 -21.59 26.40 22.04
N PHE A 210 -22.18 25.49 22.83
CA PHE A 210 -22.18 24.04 22.53
C PHE A 210 -23.22 23.63 21.48
N THR A 211 -24.22 24.47 21.24
CA THR A 211 -25.20 24.31 20.16
C THR A 211 -24.70 24.84 18.84
N ARG A 212 -23.49 25.38 18.73
CA ARG A 212 -22.89 25.86 17.47
C ARG A 212 -22.04 24.75 16.82
N VAL A 213 -21.76 24.92 15.54
CA VAL A 213 -20.96 23.97 14.78
C VAL A 213 -19.50 24.05 15.23
N HIS A 214 -18.94 22.90 15.59
CA HIS A 214 -17.53 22.68 15.81
C HIS A 214 -16.93 22.04 14.58
N THR A 215 -15.69 22.40 14.24
CA THR A 215 -15.00 21.84 13.08
C THR A 215 -13.77 21.08 13.54
N PHE A 216 -13.73 19.79 13.26
CA PHE A 216 -12.54 18.96 13.44
C PHE A 216 -11.88 18.76 12.09
N THR A 217 -10.62 19.18 11.97
CA THR A 217 -9.85 19.09 10.72
C THR A 217 -8.63 18.21 10.94
N VAL A 218 -8.39 17.25 10.07
CA VAL A 218 -7.15 16.46 10.04
C VAL A 218 -6.37 16.85 8.81
N LYS A 219 -5.17 17.39 9.00
CA LYS A 219 -4.27 17.80 7.93
C LYS A 219 -2.85 17.35 8.23
N ASP A 220 -2.22 16.65 7.30
CA ASP A 220 -0.83 16.16 7.40
C ASP A 220 -0.55 15.33 8.69
N GLY A 221 -1.54 14.59 9.19
CA GLY A 221 -1.44 13.81 10.44
C GLY A 221 -1.51 14.66 11.72
N ALA A 222 -1.72 15.97 11.60
CA ALA A 222 -2.07 16.86 12.70
C ALA A 222 -3.59 17.05 12.72
N ALA A 223 -4.21 16.84 13.87
CA ALA A 223 -5.62 17.14 14.08
C ALA A 223 -5.75 18.51 14.76
N GLU A 224 -6.66 19.34 14.25
CA GLU A 224 -6.99 20.65 14.79
C GLU A 224 -8.49 20.72 15.04
N LEU A 225 -8.85 21.14 16.25
CA LEU A 225 -10.23 21.39 16.64
C LEU A 225 -10.46 22.89 16.71
N THR A 226 -11.38 23.36 15.87
CA THR A 226 -11.90 24.73 15.91
C THR A 226 -13.22 24.74 16.66
N ALA A 227 -13.28 25.49 17.75
CA ALA A 227 -14.48 25.70 18.53
C ALA A 227 -14.95 27.17 18.48
N PRO A 228 -16.26 27.42 18.62
CA PRO A 228 -16.83 28.75 18.70
C PRO A 228 -16.13 29.63 19.75
N GLY A 229 -15.97 30.92 19.46
CA GLY A 229 -15.22 31.84 20.33
C GLY A 229 -13.74 32.00 19.96
N GLY A 230 -13.31 31.50 18.79
CA GLY A 230 -11.95 31.67 18.26
C GLY A 230 -10.93 30.71 18.87
N ILE A 231 -11.38 29.58 19.40
CA ILE A 231 -10.51 28.58 20.02
C ILE A 231 -10.06 27.61 18.94
N ASN A 232 -8.77 27.62 18.65
CA ASN A 232 -8.12 26.66 17.79
C ASN A 232 -7.14 25.83 18.63
N SER A 233 -7.41 24.54 18.75
CA SER A 233 -6.60 23.64 19.59
C SER A 233 -6.02 22.51 18.75
N ARG A 234 -4.69 22.42 18.74
CA ARG A 234 -3.99 21.30 18.10
C ARG A 234 -4.07 20.08 19.00
N MET A 235 -4.65 19.02 18.48
CA MET A 235 -4.79 17.75 19.19
C MET A 235 -3.51 16.93 19.11
N LYS A 236 -3.15 16.28 20.22
CA LYS A 236 -2.01 15.39 20.33
C LYS A 236 -2.45 13.96 19.98
N LEU A 237 -1.64 13.27 19.20
CA LEU A 237 -1.84 11.85 18.92
C LEU A 237 -1.40 11.04 20.16
N GLU A 238 -2.34 10.38 20.83
CA GLU A 238 -2.05 9.54 22.00
C GLU A 238 -1.81 8.08 21.57
N LYS A 239 -2.64 7.57 20.65
CA LYS A 239 -2.54 6.23 20.05
C LYS A 239 -2.88 6.30 18.55
N PRO A 240 -2.54 5.29 17.73
CA PRO A 240 -2.92 5.28 16.32
C PRO A 240 -4.44 5.50 16.12
N GLY A 241 -4.81 6.64 15.55
CA GLY A 241 -6.20 7.02 15.31
C GLY A 241 -6.94 7.66 16.49
N VAL A 242 -6.28 7.87 17.64
CA VAL A 242 -6.87 8.54 18.83
C VAL A 242 -6.15 9.85 19.09
N TYR A 243 -6.89 10.95 19.02
CA TYR A 243 -6.40 12.31 19.23
C TYR A 243 -7.03 12.93 20.46
N GLU A 244 -6.23 13.63 21.24
CA GLU A 244 -6.68 14.27 22.48
C GLU A 244 -6.26 15.74 22.53
N THR A 245 -7.13 16.59 23.08
CA THR A 245 -6.77 17.96 23.43
C THR A 245 -7.52 18.42 24.66
N ASP A 246 -6.94 19.38 25.37
CA ASP A 246 -7.62 20.12 26.42
C ASP A 246 -7.76 21.58 25.99
N TYR A 247 -8.93 22.18 26.17
CA TYR A 247 -9.11 23.62 26.01
C TYR A 247 -10.14 24.18 26.97
N ARG A 248 -10.01 25.47 27.25
CA ARG A 248 -10.85 26.16 28.22
C ARG A 248 -11.90 27.01 27.50
N LEU A 249 -13.17 26.76 27.80
CA LEU A 249 -14.30 27.54 27.27
C LEU A 249 -15.04 28.17 28.44
N GLY A 250 -14.85 29.47 28.66
CA GLY A 250 -15.39 30.15 29.83
C GLY A 250 -14.90 29.51 31.14
N GLN A 251 -15.81 28.93 31.92
CA GLN A 251 -15.49 28.26 33.20
C GLN A 251 -15.22 26.74 33.06
N PHE A 252 -15.47 26.17 31.88
CA PHE A 252 -15.30 24.73 31.63
C PHE A 252 -13.87 24.41 31.18
N ASN A 253 -13.33 23.30 31.69
CA ASN A 253 -12.05 22.75 31.28
C ASN A 253 -12.31 21.43 30.53
N LEU A 254 -12.41 21.54 29.21
CA LEU A 254 -12.89 20.47 28.35
C LEU A 254 -11.71 19.62 27.89
N HIS A 255 -11.82 18.33 28.15
CA HIS A 255 -10.98 17.30 27.57
C HIS A 255 -11.71 16.66 26.39
N VAL A 256 -11.13 16.72 25.20
CA VAL A 256 -11.71 16.17 23.98
C VAL A 256 -10.89 15.01 23.51
N VAL A 257 -11.57 13.87 23.28
CA VAL A 257 -11.00 12.66 22.73
C VAL A 257 -11.73 12.35 21.42
N ALA A 258 -10.99 12.32 20.33
CA ALA A 258 -11.47 11.92 19.01
C ALA A 258 -10.84 10.58 18.64
N ASP A 259 -11.66 9.54 18.59
CA ASP A 259 -11.26 8.20 18.14
C ASP A 259 -11.79 7.96 16.73
N LEU A 260 -10.87 7.98 15.75
CA LEU A 260 -11.19 7.75 14.35
C LEU A 260 -11.56 6.30 14.05
N ASN A 261 -11.16 5.34 14.90
CA ASN A 261 -11.47 3.92 14.70
C ASN A 261 -12.93 3.62 15.03
N SER A 262 -13.42 4.15 16.15
CA SER A 262 -14.83 4.05 16.55
C SER A 262 -15.73 5.14 15.95
N ARG A 263 -15.13 6.14 15.26
CA ARG A 263 -15.81 7.33 14.71
C ARG A 263 -16.59 8.10 15.78
N MET A 264 -16.05 8.11 17.00
CA MET A 264 -16.64 8.80 18.14
C MET A 264 -15.77 9.97 18.57
N LEU A 265 -16.44 11.07 18.93
CA LEU A 265 -15.80 12.20 19.58
C LEU A 265 -16.55 12.48 20.89
N THR A 266 -15.80 12.41 21.98
CA THR A 266 -16.30 12.60 23.34
C THR A 266 -15.63 13.82 23.95
N VAL A 267 -16.43 14.63 24.64
CA VAL A 267 -15.98 15.81 25.36
C VAL A 267 -16.35 15.66 26.82
N THR A 268 -15.39 15.81 27.71
CA THR A 268 -15.59 15.69 29.15
C THR A 268 -15.08 16.93 29.86
N ASP A 269 -15.90 17.53 30.73
CA ASP A 269 -15.44 18.60 31.60
C ASP A 269 -14.73 18.00 32.84
N ARG A 270 -13.48 18.40 33.05
CA ARG A 270 -12.67 17.88 34.17
C ARG A 270 -13.10 18.41 35.54
N ASN A 271 -13.87 19.49 35.59
CA ASN A 271 -14.25 20.14 36.84
C ASN A 271 -15.57 19.58 37.39
N LEU A 272 -16.59 19.44 36.55
CA LEU A 272 -17.94 19.03 36.92
C LEU A 272 -18.28 17.58 36.49
N GLY A 273 -17.39 16.92 35.76
CA GLY A 273 -17.56 15.53 35.30
C GLY A 273 -18.61 15.37 34.18
N CYS A 274 -18.99 16.46 33.54
CA CYS A 274 -20.04 16.45 32.53
C CYS A 274 -19.53 15.95 31.19
N THR A 275 -20.35 15.17 30.50
CA THR A 275 -19.96 14.50 29.25
C THR A 275 -20.88 14.87 28.10
N TRP A 276 -20.29 15.10 26.94
CA TRP A 276 -20.99 15.35 25.68
C TRP A 276 -20.41 14.46 24.58
N THR A 277 -21.25 14.10 23.63
CA THR A 277 -20.88 13.32 22.44
C THR A 277 -21.16 14.11 21.18
N ALA A 278 -20.26 14.05 20.21
CA ALA A 278 -20.48 14.67 18.91
C ALA A 278 -21.60 13.96 18.15
N LYS A 279 -22.55 14.75 17.65
CA LYS A 279 -23.52 14.32 16.65
C LYS A 279 -23.18 15.03 15.35
N LYS A 280 -22.95 14.24 14.31
CA LYS A 280 -22.70 14.73 12.95
C LYS A 280 -23.93 15.50 12.47
N GLU A 281 -23.71 16.65 11.82
CA GLU A 281 -24.75 17.35 11.05
C GLU A 281 -25.05 16.65 9.71
#